data_AF-A0A1Y4RJI1-F1
#
_entry.id   AF-A0A1Y4RJI1-F1
#
_cell.length_a   1.000
_cell.length_b   1.000
_cell.length_c   1.000
_cell.angle_alpha   90.00
_cell.angle_beta   90.00
_cell.angle_gamma   90.00
#
_symmetry.space_group_name_H-M   'P 1'
#
loop_
_entity.id
_entity.type
_entity.pdbx_description
1 polymer ?
#
loop_
_entity_poly.entity_id
_entity_poly.type
_entity_poly.pdbx_seq_one_letter_code
_entity_poly.pdbx_strand_id
1 'polypeptide(L)'
;MDENAREKAESLCPGAKCVLVCAVPYYAGDAPGNLSLYARGRDYHLVLGDLLNPICEVLHEKYPAHRFVPGVDNSPLPEREAAWAAGIGLRGEHGLVIVPPYGSWVFLGTILTDHPAPPPDRAPSPPCIRCGKCQKVCPGGALRGETFDPERCLSHLTQKKGELPPEQEALLAAHTLAWGCDLCQRVCPYNAHPKATELSTFRDDLVENLTADMVEGVTNRQFKERYGDRAFAWRGLAVIRRNLALQTSKN
;
A
#
# COMPACT_ATOMS: atom_id res chain seq x y z
N MET A 1 -5.89 19.39 -3.29
CA MET A 1 -4.57 18.93 -3.76
C MET A 1 -3.57 19.98 -3.34
N ASP A 2 -2.43 19.60 -2.76
CA ASP A 2 -1.35 20.57 -2.48
C ASP A 2 -0.71 21.06 -3.79
N GLU A 3 0.03 22.17 -3.73
CA GLU A 3 0.60 22.81 -4.92
C GLU A 3 1.61 21.91 -5.65
N ASN A 4 2.45 21.19 -4.91
CA ASN A 4 3.46 20.29 -5.49
C ASN A 4 2.80 19.14 -6.26
N ALA A 5 1.73 18.56 -5.72
CA ALA A 5 0.93 17.53 -6.38
C ALA A 5 0.30 18.05 -7.68
N ARG A 6 -0.16 19.31 -7.67
CA ARG A 6 -0.71 19.98 -8.86
C ARG A 6 0.36 20.19 -9.94
N GLU A 7 1.51 20.72 -9.57
CA GLU A 7 2.63 20.93 -10.49
C GLU A 7 3.12 19.61 -11.09
N LYS A 8 3.23 18.56 -10.28
CA LYS A 8 3.60 17.22 -10.75
C LYS A 8 2.54 16.65 -11.71
N ALA A 9 1.25 16.81 -11.41
CA ALA A 9 0.19 16.38 -12.31
C ALA A 9 0.25 17.11 -13.65
N GLU A 10 0.42 18.43 -13.64
CA GLU A 10 0.54 19.25 -14.85
C GLU A 10 1.80 18.90 -15.64
N SER A 11 2.92 18.61 -14.98
CA SER A 11 4.16 18.19 -15.65
C SER A 11 4.02 16.82 -16.33
N LEU A 12 3.29 15.88 -15.73
CA LEU A 12 3.11 14.53 -16.27
C LEU A 12 2.05 14.48 -17.36
N CYS A 13 0.93 15.18 -17.16
CA CYS A 13 -0.21 15.22 -18.06
C CYS A 13 -0.78 16.64 -18.12
N PRO A 14 -0.21 17.53 -18.96
CA PRO A 14 -0.68 18.90 -19.09
C PRO A 14 -2.18 18.96 -19.42
N GLY A 15 -2.93 19.80 -18.71
CA GLY A 15 -4.38 19.92 -18.90
C GLY A 15 -5.17 18.66 -18.55
N ALA A 16 -4.67 17.83 -17.62
CA ALA A 16 -5.39 16.66 -17.12
C ALA A 16 -6.84 16.99 -16.73
N LYS A 17 -7.78 16.16 -17.20
CA LYS A 17 -9.22 16.36 -17.00
C LYS A 17 -9.84 15.33 -16.07
N CYS A 18 -9.29 14.13 -16.01
CA CYS A 18 -9.77 13.10 -15.11
C CYS A 18 -8.68 12.08 -14.73
N VAL A 19 -9.01 11.24 -13.76
CA VAL A 19 -8.19 10.10 -13.35
C VAL A 19 -9.05 8.84 -13.40
N LEU A 20 -8.57 7.82 -14.09
CA LEU A 20 -9.14 6.48 -14.02
C LEU A 20 -8.49 5.76 -12.84
N VAL A 21 -9.26 4.97 -12.10
CA VAL A 21 -8.77 4.27 -10.92
C VAL A 21 -9.14 2.80 -11.02
N CYS A 22 -8.24 1.91 -10.59
CA CYS A 22 -8.50 0.49 -10.44
C CYS A 22 -8.08 0.00 -9.05
N ALA A 23 -8.71 -1.09 -8.60
CA ALA A 23 -8.33 -1.79 -7.37
C ALA A 23 -8.00 -3.25 -7.70
N VAL A 24 -6.86 -3.74 -7.22
CA VAL A 24 -6.35 -5.08 -7.51
C VAL A 24 -6.17 -5.86 -6.20
N PRO A 25 -6.86 -7.00 -5.99
CA PRO A 25 -6.79 -7.73 -4.74
C PRO A 25 -5.46 -8.46 -4.56
N TYR A 26 -4.97 -8.52 -3.32
CA TYR A 26 -3.72 -9.20 -2.97
C TYR A 26 -3.83 -10.20 -1.81
N TYR A 27 -5.00 -10.31 -1.16
CA TYR A 27 -5.17 -11.25 -0.06
C TYR A 27 -4.97 -12.70 -0.53
N ALA A 28 -4.02 -13.42 0.08
CA ALA A 28 -3.71 -14.82 -0.24
C ALA A 28 -3.78 -15.74 0.99
N GLY A 29 -4.53 -15.33 2.01
CA GLY A 29 -4.64 -16.04 3.30
C GLY A 29 -3.85 -15.39 4.42
N ASP A 30 -3.97 -15.97 5.61
CA ASP A 30 -3.47 -15.42 6.87
C ASP A 30 -2.26 -16.16 7.44
N ALA A 31 -1.40 -16.71 6.56
CA ALA A 31 -0.17 -17.35 7.01
C ALA A 31 0.59 -16.44 7.99
N PRO A 32 0.99 -16.93 9.17
CA PRO A 32 1.66 -16.10 10.16
C PRO A 32 3.01 -15.64 9.63
N GLY A 33 3.39 -14.40 9.95
CA GLY A 33 4.70 -13.89 9.58
C GLY A 33 4.95 -12.45 10.02
N ASN A 34 6.20 -12.02 9.92
CA ASN A 34 6.62 -10.68 10.32
C ASN A 34 6.61 -9.62 9.20
N LEU A 35 6.25 -10.03 7.98
CA LEU A 35 5.96 -9.13 6.88
C LEU A 35 4.45 -8.92 6.75
N SER A 36 4.04 -7.67 6.60
CA SER A 36 2.67 -7.31 6.23
C SER A 36 2.26 -7.98 4.91
N LEU A 37 1.00 -8.38 4.79
CA LEU A 37 0.48 -9.15 3.65
C LEU A 37 0.77 -8.48 2.30
N TYR A 38 0.72 -7.15 2.24
CA TYR A 38 0.94 -6.42 0.99
C TYR A 38 2.37 -6.56 0.45
N ALA A 39 3.34 -6.92 1.29
CA ALA A 39 4.76 -6.93 0.94
C ALA A 39 5.30 -8.34 0.63
N ARG A 40 4.47 -9.39 0.74
CA ARG A 40 4.93 -10.80 0.67
C ARG A 40 5.12 -11.32 -0.75
N GLY A 41 4.25 -10.92 -1.67
CA GLY A 41 4.32 -11.29 -3.08
C GLY A 41 5.29 -10.42 -3.86
N ARG A 42 5.21 -10.51 -5.20
CA ARG A 42 5.92 -9.58 -6.10
C ARG A 42 5.49 -8.15 -5.82
N ASP A 43 6.41 -7.21 -5.97
CA ASP A 43 6.18 -5.78 -5.74
C ASP A 43 5.00 -5.30 -6.59
N TYR A 44 3.98 -4.76 -5.91
CA TYR A 44 2.76 -4.30 -6.54
C TYR A 44 3.01 -3.14 -7.52
N HIS A 45 4.07 -2.36 -7.33
CA HIS A 45 4.46 -1.32 -8.29
C HIS A 45 4.77 -1.93 -9.66
N LEU A 46 5.51 -3.05 -9.66
CA LEU A 46 5.86 -3.77 -10.88
C LEU A 46 4.62 -4.44 -11.47
N VAL A 47 3.82 -5.13 -10.64
CA VAL A 47 2.65 -5.88 -11.10
C VAL A 47 1.57 -4.95 -11.69
N LEU A 48 1.24 -3.85 -11.01
CA LEU A 48 0.25 -2.90 -11.53
C LEU A 48 0.83 -2.08 -12.69
N GLY A 49 2.15 -1.84 -12.73
CA GLY A 49 2.81 -1.26 -13.91
C GLY A 49 2.66 -2.16 -15.15
N ASP A 50 2.95 -3.45 -15.00
CA ASP A 50 2.78 -4.48 -16.03
C ASP A 50 1.31 -4.58 -16.50
N LEU A 51 0.34 -4.28 -15.62
CA LEU A 51 -1.09 -4.26 -15.93
C LEU A 51 -1.54 -2.96 -16.63
N LEU A 52 -1.09 -1.80 -16.15
CA LEU A 52 -1.59 -0.49 -16.58
C LEU A 52 -0.91 0.02 -17.85
N ASN A 53 0.38 -0.27 -18.05
CA ASN A 53 1.10 0.21 -19.25
C ASN A 53 0.43 -0.26 -20.56
N PRO A 54 0.08 -1.55 -20.75
CA PRO A 54 -0.62 -1.99 -21.96
C PRO A 54 -2.01 -1.35 -22.12
N ILE A 55 -2.71 -1.07 -21.02
CA ILE A 55 -4.00 -0.36 -21.07
C ILE A 55 -3.79 1.07 -21.58
N CYS A 56 -2.77 1.77 -21.09
CA CYS A 56 -2.41 3.10 -21.57
C CYS A 56 -2.01 3.10 -23.05
N GLU A 57 -1.28 2.09 -23.52
CA GLU A 57 -0.91 1.93 -24.94
C GLU A 57 -2.16 1.79 -25.82
N VAL A 58 -3.09 0.90 -25.46
CA VAL A 58 -4.36 0.72 -26.19
C VAL A 58 -5.21 2.00 -26.18
N LEU A 59 -5.26 2.71 -25.06
CA LEU A 59 -5.97 3.98 -24.96
C LEU A 59 -5.31 5.06 -25.83
N HIS A 60 -3.98 5.11 -25.87
CA HIS A 60 -3.26 6.04 -26.71
C HIS A 60 -3.45 5.76 -28.21
N GLU A 61 -3.43 4.49 -28.63
CA GLU A 61 -3.74 4.11 -30.02
C GLU A 61 -5.15 4.54 -30.44
N LYS A 62 -6.13 4.39 -29.53
CA LYS A 62 -7.52 4.77 -29.78
C LYS A 62 -7.75 6.28 -29.73
N TYR A 63 -7.01 6.98 -28.89
CA TYR A 63 -7.14 8.41 -28.62
C TYR A 63 -5.78 9.11 -28.72
N PRO A 64 -5.17 9.20 -29.92
CA PRO A 64 -3.78 9.62 -30.09
C PRO A 64 -3.51 11.09 -29.73
N ALA A 65 -4.56 11.92 -29.69
CA ALA A 65 -4.49 13.31 -29.25
C ALA A 65 -4.42 13.46 -27.72
N HIS A 66 -4.51 12.36 -26.98
CA HIS A 66 -4.63 12.34 -25.53
C HIS A 66 -3.49 11.59 -24.85
N ARG A 67 -3.20 12.00 -23.61
CA ARG A 67 -2.20 11.39 -22.75
C ARG A 67 -2.84 10.44 -21.75
N PHE A 68 -2.16 9.34 -21.46
CA PHE A 68 -2.57 8.36 -20.46
C PHE A 68 -1.33 7.99 -19.63
N VAL A 69 -1.26 8.47 -18.40
CA VAL A 69 -0.09 8.33 -17.53
C VAL A 69 -0.44 7.41 -16.36
N PRO A 70 0.12 6.19 -16.31
CA PRO A 70 -0.15 5.27 -15.21
C PRO A 70 0.56 5.71 -13.93
N GLY A 71 -0.04 5.39 -12.78
CA GLY A 71 0.50 5.66 -11.44
C GLY A 71 0.12 4.56 -10.46
N VAL A 72 1.09 4.15 -9.64
CA VAL A 72 0.92 3.13 -8.60
C VAL A 72 1.73 3.58 -7.39
N ASP A 73 1.08 4.11 -6.35
CA ASP A 73 1.69 4.68 -5.13
C ASP A 73 2.74 5.79 -5.37
N ASN A 74 2.85 6.23 -6.62
CA ASN A 74 3.71 7.31 -7.10
C ASN A 74 2.93 8.36 -7.91
N SER A 75 1.61 8.23 -7.96
CA SER A 75 0.69 9.17 -8.59
C SER A 75 0.87 10.58 -8.00
N PRO A 76 0.74 11.65 -8.81
CA PRO A 76 0.65 13.00 -8.27
C PRO A 76 -0.63 13.23 -7.46
N LEU A 77 -1.65 12.37 -7.62
CA LEU A 77 -2.93 12.48 -6.93
C LEU A 77 -2.99 11.58 -5.69
N PRO A 78 -3.73 11.97 -4.63
CA PRO A 78 -4.02 11.08 -3.52
C PRO A 78 -4.91 9.91 -3.97
N GLU A 79 -4.32 8.75 -4.24
CA GLU A 79 -4.99 7.61 -4.89
C GLU A 79 -6.22 7.10 -4.12
N ARG A 80 -6.19 7.18 -2.79
CA ARG A 80 -7.34 6.82 -1.94
C ARG A 80 -8.53 7.77 -2.12
N GLU A 81 -8.27 9.08 -2.18
CA GLU A 81 -9.31 10.08 -2.44
C GLU A 81 -9.84 9.94 -3.87
N ALA A 82 -8.96 9.68 -4.85
CA ALA A 82 -9.35 9.40 -6.22
C ALA A 82 -10.25 8.15 -6.30
N ALA A 83 -9.92 7.08 -5.59
CA ALA A 83 -10.74 5.88 -5.52
C ALA A 83 -12.14 6.17 -4.96
N TRP A 84 -12.24 6.92 -3.85
CA TRP A 84 -13.54 7.29 -3.28
C TRP A 84 -14.36 8.20 -4.20
N ALA A 85 -13.73 9.19 -4.84
CA ALA A 85 -14.37 10.07 -5.82
C ALA A 85 -14.85 9.30 -7.06
N ALA A 86 -14.12 8.26 -7.47
CA ALA A 86 -14.51 7.35 -8.55
C ALA A 86 -15.57 6.31 -8.14
N GLY A 87 -16.04 6.32 -6.89
CA GLY A 87 -16.99 5.34 -6.37
C GLY A 87 -16.40 3.94 -6.19
N ILE A 88 -15.07 3.83 -6.08
CA ILE A 88 -14.37 2.57 -5.80
C ILE A 88 -14.28 2.41 -4.29
N GLY A 89 -15.11 1.51 -3.76
CA GLY A 89 -15.04 1.05 -2.38
C GLY A 89 -15.37 2.11 -1.34
N LEU A 90 -15.46 1.66 -0.09
CA LEU A 90 -15.83 2.49 1.06
C LEU A 90 -14.59 3.13 1.69
N ARG A 91 -14.77 4.28 2.33
CA ARG A 91 -13.74 4.90 3.18
C ARG A 91 -13.77 4.29 4.58
N GLY A 92 -12.79 3.46 4.92
CA GLY A 92 -12.65 2.91 6.27
C GLY A 92 -12.13 3.93 7.28
N GLU A 93 -12.48 3.79 8.57
CA GLU A 93 -11.90 4.61 9.65
C GLU A 93 -10.39 4.41 9.85
N HIS A 94 -9.85 3.29 9.36
CA HIS A 94 -8.39 3.07 9.29
C HIS A 94 -7.74 3.78 8.10
N GLY A 95 -8.51 4.55 7.33
CA GLY A 95 -8.02 5.38 6.24
C GLY A 95 -7.72 4.62 4.94
N LEU A 96 -8.06 3.34 4.80
CA LEU A 96 -7.90 2.59 3.54
C LEU A 96 -9.22 2.47 2.79
N VAL A 97 -9.11 2.15 1.50
CA VAL A 97 -10.26 1.83 0.64
C VAL A 97 -10.70 0.39 0.91
N ILE A 98 -12.01 0.16 1.05
CA ILE A 98 -12.60 -1.15 1.28
C ILE A 98 -13.44 -1.53 0.07
N VAL A 99 -13.07 -2.59 -0.65
CA VAL A 99 -13.72 -3.05 -1.87
C VAL A 99 -14.31 -4.44 -1.67
N PRO A 100 -15.61 -4.60 -1.36
CA PRO A 100 -16.23 -5.92 -1.32
C PRO A 100 -16.15 -6.65 -2.67
N PRO A 101 -15.95 -7.98 -2.70
CA PRO A 101 -15.78 -8.88 -1.57
C PRO A 101 -14.32 -8.98 -1.05
N TYR A 102 -13.39 -8.19 -1.56
CA TYR A 102 -11.95 -8.25 -1.24
C TYR A 102 -11.56 -7.53 0.05
N GLY A 103 -12.45 -6.71 0.60
CA GLY A 103 -12.18 -5.93 1.80
C GLY A 103 -11.15 -4.83 1.52
N SER A 104 -10.28 -4.51 2.47
CA SER A 104 -9.21 -3.51 2.27
C SER A 104 -7.92 -4.07 1.68
N TRP A 105 -7.88 -5.36 1.35
CA TRP A 105 -6.72 -6.04 0.79
C TRP A 105 -6.59 -5.82 -0.72
N VAL A 106 -6.54 -4.55 -1.12
CA VAL A 106 -6.40 -4.11 -2.50
C VAL A 106 -5.27 -3.12 -2.67
N PHE A 107 -4.54 -3.24 -3.79
CA PHE A 107 -3.68 -2.18 -4.30
C PHE A 107 -4.50 -1.24 -5.16
N LEU A 108 -4.14 0.05 -5.16
CA LEU A 108 -4.74 1.04 -6.04
C LEU A 108 -3.80 1.34 -7.20
N GLY A 109 -4.37 1.49 -8.39
CA GLY A 109 -3.68 1.98 -9.57
C GLY A 109 -4.47 3.13 -10.19
N THR A 110 -3.78 4.07 -10.81
CA THR A 110 -4.37 5.24 -11.43
C THR A 110 -3.88 5.43 -12.86
N ILE A 111 -4.70 6.05 -13.71
CA ILE A 111 -4.30 6.57 -15.02
C ILE A 111 -4.76 8.02 -15.09
N LEU A 112 -3.81 8.96 -15.07
CA LEU A 112 -4.07 10.38 -15.26
C LEU A 112 -4.20 10.68 -16.76
N THR A 113 -5.22 11.45 -17.15
CA THR A 113 -5.47 11.73 -18.57
C THR A 113 -6.10 13.11 -18.80
N ASP A 114 -5.77 13.72 -19.94
CA ASP A 114 -6.41 14.92 -20.50
C ASP A 114 -7.65 14.59 -21.35
N HIS A 115 -7.91 13.30 -21.57
CA HIS A 115 -9.13 12.83 -22.19
C HIS A 115 -10.31 13.08 -21.24
N PRO A 116 -11.37 13.79 -21.67
CA PRO A 116 -12.54 13.96 -20.83
C PRO A 116 -13.28 12.62 -20.70
N ALA A 117 -13.46 12.14 -19.48
CA ALA A 117 -14.36 11.03 -19.18
C ALA A 117 -15.45 11.52 -18.23
N PRO A 118 -16.73 11.23 -18.49
CA PRO A 118 -17.77 11.53 -17.52
C PRO A 118 -17.51 10.75 -16.22
N PRO A 119 -17.82 11.32 -15.05
CA PRO A 119 -17.81 10.55 -13.82
C PRO A 119 -18.76 9.35 -13.96
N PRO A 120 -18.47 8.22 -13.30
CA PRO A 120 -19.34 7.07 -13.36
C PRO A 120 -20.73 7.44 -12.81
N ASP A 121 -21.79 7.00 -13.49
CA ASP A 121 -23.16 7.10 -12.98
C ASP A 121 -23.37 6.03 -11.89
N ARG A 122 -22.84 6.32 -10.70
CA ARG A 122 -22.89 5.42 -9.54
C ARG A 122 -23.15 6.23 -8.29
N ALA A 123 -23.99 5.68 -7.42
CA ALA A 123 -24.15 6.22 -6.08
C ALA A 123 -22.79 6.16 -5.35
N PRO A 124 -22.46 7.18 -4.53
CA PRO A 124 -21.29 7.10 -3.66
C PRO A 124 -21.33 5.84 -2.80
N SER A 125 -20.17 5.28 -2.57
CA SER A 125 -19.99 4.18 -1.62
C SER A 125 -20.57 4.53 -0.24
N PRO A 126 -21.29 3.61 0.43
CA PRO A 126 -21.77 3.86 1.79
C PRO A 126 -20.62 4.16 2.77
N PRO A 127 -20.90 4.92 3.85
CA PRO A 127 -19.89 5.20 4.85
C PRO A 127 -19.47 3.93 5.61
N CYS A 128 -18.28 3.97 6.22
CA CYS A 128 -17.89 2.95 7.20
C CYS A 128 -18.94 2.84 8.32
N ILE A 129 -19.14 1.63 8.86
CA ILE A 129 -20.00 1.37 10.03
C ILE A 129 -19.45 1.93 11.35
N ARG A 130 -18.27 2.56 11.31
CA ARG A 130 -17.64 3.24 12.46
C ARG A 130 -17.53 2.40 13.73
N CYS A 131 -17.13 1.14 13.58
CA CYS A 131 -17.04 0.21 14.71
C CYS A 131 -15.89 0.52 15.68
N GLY A 132 -14.94 1.40 15.30
CA GLY A 132 -13.79 1.78 16.12
C GLY A 132 -12.75 0.67 16.39
N LYS A 133 -12.94 -0.55 15.86
CA LYS A 133 -12.03 -1.68 16.11
C LYS A 133 -10.59 -1.40 15.69
N CYS A 134 -10.41 -0.77 14.53
CA CYS A 134 -9.09 -0.42 14.00
C CYS A 134 -8.36 0.62 14.86
N GLN A 135 -9.07 1.59 15.42
CA GLN A 135 -8.50 2.58 16.33
C GLN A 135 -8.08 1.94 17.66
N LYS A 136 -8.96 1.08 18.22
CA LYS A 136 -8.72 0.38 19.49
C LYS A 136 -7.50 -0.55 19.44
N VAL A 137 -7.24 -1.22 18.32
CA VAL A 137 -6.10 -2.15 18.19
C VAL A 137 -4.79 -1.45 17.83
N CYS A 138 -4.82 -0.17 17.43
CA CYS A 138 -3.64 0.54 16.92
C CYS A 138 -2.63 0.80 18.04
N PRO A 139 -1.46 0.13 18.08
CA PRO A 139 -0.61 0.15 19.28
C PRO A 139 -0.03 1.54 19.60
N GLY A 140 0.38 2.29 18.58
CA GLY A 140 0.88 3.66 18.76
C GLY A 140 -0.22 4.72 18.89
N GLY A 141 -1.49 4.35 18.69
CA GLY A 141 -2.60 5.31 18.60
C GLY A 141 -2.44 6.28 17.42
N ALA A 142 -2.01 5.75 16.28
CA ALA A 142 -1.83 6.49 15.02
C ALA A 142 -3.16 6.89 14.37
N LEU A 143 -4.24 6.16 14.67
CA LEU A 143 -5.59 6.42 14.15
C LEU A 143 -6.41 7.13 15.23
N ARG A 144 -6.76 8.41 15.03
CA ARG A 144 -7.53 9.20 16.01
C ARG A 144 -8.66 9.95 15.30
N GLY A 145 -9.88 9.41 15.39
CA GLY A 145 -11.01 9.93 14.62
C GLY A 145 -10.68 9.89 13.13
N GLU A 146 -10.69 11.04 12.48
CA GLU A 146 -10.35 11.19 11.04
C GLU A 146 -8.87 11.55 10.80
N THR A 147 -8.06 11.66 11.85
CA THR A 147 -6.64 12.02 11.77
C THR A 147 -5.73 10.79 11.78
N PHE A 148 -4.60 10.90 11.10
CA PHE A 148 -3.56 9.88 11.02
C PHE A 148 -2.20 10.48 11.38
N ASP A 149 -1.52 9.88 12.36
CA ASP A 149 -0.16 10.26 12.75
C ASP A 149 0.86 9.19 12.30
N PRO A 150 1.66 9.45 11.25
CA PRO A 150 2.65 8.50 10.77
C PRO A 150 3.76 8.21 11.78
N GLU A 151 4.10 9.15 12.67
CA GLU A 151 5.16 8.99 13.68
C GLU A 151 4.78 7.99 14.80
N ARG A 152 3.52 7.54 14.79
CA ARG A 152 2.98 6.50 15.68
C ARG A 152 2.59 5.22 14.94
N CYS A 153 2.67 5.21 13.61
CA CYS A 153 2.22 4.10 12.79
C CYS A 153 3.34 3.06 12.63
N LEU A 154 3.15 1.84 13.15
CA LEU A 154 4.12 0.74 12.99
C LEU A 154 4.52 0.50 11.52
N SER A 155 3.57 0.60 10.59
CA SER A 155 3.86 0.44 9.16
C SER A 155 4.83 1.52 8.66
N HIS A 156 4.68 2.76 9.12
CA HIS A 156 5.60 3.85 8.77
C HIS A 156 6.96 3.68 9.47
N LEU A 157 6.96 3.39 10.76
CA LEU A 157 8.17 3.26 11.58
C LEU A 157 9.09 2.13 11.09
N THR A 158 8.51 0.98 10.71
CA THR A 158 9.26 -0.13 10.12
C THR A 158 9.93 0.23 8.79
N GLN A 159 9.55 1.33 8.13
CA GLN A 159 10.10 1.77 6.83
C GLN A 159 10.95 3.04 6.94
N LYS A 160 10.86 3.77 8.06
CA LYS A 160 11.55 5.02 8.31
C LYS A 160 13.07 4.77 8.33
N LYS A 161 13.83 5.57 7.58
CA LYS A 161 15.30 5.50 7.54
C LYS A 161 15.91 6.21 8.74
N GLY A 162 17.14 5.82 9.06
CA GLY A 162 17.91 6.41 10.15
C GLY A 162 17.55 5.85 11.52
N GLU A 163 18.09 6.51 12.54
CA GLU A 163 17.84 6.21 13.94
C GLU A 163 16.40 6.62 14.31
N LEU A 164 15.81 5.84 15.21
CA LEU A 164 14.49 6.10 15.74
C LEU A 164 14.63 6.70 17.14
N PRO A 165 13.80 7.68 17.53
CA PRO A 165 13.67 8.09 18.91
C PRO A 165 13.34 6.89 19.83
N PRO A 166 13.78 6.90 21.10
CA PRO A 166 13.58 5.78 22.02
C PRO A 166 12.14 5.28 22.14
N GLU A 167 11.15 6.17 22.06
CA GLU A 167 9.73 5.81 22.09
C GLU A 167 9.28 5.05 20.83
N GLN A 168 9.85 5.37 19.67
CA GLN A 168 9.57 4.66 18.41
C GLN A 168 10.26 3.30 18.41
N GLU A 169 11.48 3.21 18.94
CA GLU A 169 12.19 1.93 19.12
C GLU A 169 11.44 1.01 20.09
N ALA A 170 11.02 1.53 21.24
CA ALA A 170 10.25 0.76 22.23
C ALA A 170 8.93 0.25 21.63
N LEU A 171 8.26 1.08 20.82
CA LEU A 171 7.03 0.72 20.12
C LEU A 171 7.30 -0.40 19.09
N LEU A 172 8.35 -0.32 18.27
CA LEU A 172 8.72 -1.40 17.35
C LEU A 172 9.13 -2.68 18.09
N ALA A 173 9.94 -2.58 19.14
CA ALA A 173 10.42 -3.70 19.95
C ALA A 173 9.29 -4.40 20.75
N ALA A 174 8.09 -3.83 20.83
CA ALA A 174 6.92 -4.50 21.38
C ALA A 174 6.24 -5.47 20.37
N HIS A 175 6.73 -5.50 19.13
CA HIS A 175 6.17 -6.31 18.05
C HIS A 175 7.27 -7.01 17.26
N THR A 176 6.92 -8.13 16.63
CA THR A 176 7.85 -8.93 15.82
C THR A 176 7.90 -8.50 14.36
N LEU A 177 7.43 -7.29 14.01
CA LEU A 177 7.27 -6.85 12.63
C LEU A 177 8.60 -6.44 11.99
N ALA A 178 9.00 -7.11 10.92
CA ALA A 178 10.15 -6.74 10.11
C ALA A 178 9.80 -5.63 9.11
N TRP A 179 8.58 -5.64 8.58
CA TRP A 179 8.11 -4.67 7.59
C TRP A 179 6.59 -4.53 7.55
N GLY A 180 6.10 -3.29 7.63
CA GLY A 180 4.67 -3.00 7.54
C GLY A 180 3.89 -3.40 8.79
N CYS A 181 2.58 -3.16 8.79
CA CYS A 181 1.67 -3.56 9.86
C CYS A 181 0.24 -3.71 9.33
N ASP A 182 -0.43 -4.79 9.74
CA ASP A 182 -1.78 -5.15 9.27
C ASP A 182 -2.85 -5.08 10.36
N LEU A 183 -2.50 -4.70 11.59
CA LEU A 183 -3.40 -4.85 12.74
C LEU A 183 -4.76 -4.15 12.53
N CYS A 184 -4.75 -2.93 11.98
CA CYS A 184 -5.98 -2.18 11.72
C CYS A 184 -6.86 -2.83 10.63
N GLN A 185 -6.25 -3.52 9.67
CA GLN A 185 -6.96 -4.26 8.62
C GLN A 185 -7.51 -5.58 9.14
N ARG A 186 -6.72 -6.33 9.92
CA ARG A 186 -7.08 -7.65 10.44
C ARG A 186 -8.33 -7.63 11.33
N VAL A 187 -8.54 -6.55 12.10
CA VAL A 187 -9.73 -6.41 12.96
C VAL A 187 -10.94 -5.79 12.24
N CYS A 188 -10.79 -5.37 10.98
CA CYS A 188 -11.85 -4.71 10.24
C CYS A 188 -12.95 -5.73 9.88
N PRO A 189 -14.24 -5.48 10.21
CA PRO A 189 -15.32 -6.41 9.88
C PRO A 189 -15.46 -6.72 8.39
N TYR A 190 -15.07 -5.78 7.52
CA TYR A 190 -15.07 -5.98 6.07
C TYR A 190 -13.97 -6.94 5.58
N ASN A 191 -13.02 -7.27 6.45
CA ASN A 191 -11.96 -8.26 6.21
C ASN A 191 -12.21 -9.56 7.00
N ALA A 192 -13.43 -9.83 7.49
CA ALA A 192 -13.71 -11.07 8.21
C ALA A 192 -13.68 -12.29 7.28
N HIS A 193 -14.16 -12.14 6.05
CA HIS A 193 -14.18 -13.18 5.02
C HIS A 193 -13.85 -12.59 3.63
N PRO A 194 -12.63 -12.01 3.45
CA PRO A 194 -12.27 -11.40 2.19
C PRO A 194 -12.06 -12.50 1.14
N LYS A 195 -12.50 -12.24 -0.09
CA LYS A 195 -12.19 -13.12 -1.22
C LYS A 195 -10.69 -13.09 -1.48
N ALA A 196 -10.07 -14.26 -1.63
CA ALA A 196 -8.67 -14.38 -2.01
C ALA A 196 -8.43 -13.89 -3.44
N THR A 197 -7.21 -13.43 -3.70
CA THR A 197 -6.76 -13.05 -5.03
C THR A 197 -6.54 -14.28 -5.91
N GLU A 198 -6.92 -14.15 -7.18
CA GLU A 198 -6.64 -15.17 -8.20
C GLU A 198 -5.29 -14.93 -8.90
N LEU A 199 -4.64 -13.80 -8.63
CA LEU A 199 -3.37 -13.41 -9.24
C LEU A 199 -2.22 -14.19 -8.61
N SER A 200 -1.56 -15.03 -9.42
CA SER A 200 -0.40 -15.83 -9.00
C SER A 200 0.72 -14.97 -8.41
N THR A 201 0.93 -13.76 -8.94
CA THR A 201 1.95 -12.80 -8.46
C THR A 201 1.80 -12.40 -6.99
N PHE A 202 0.59 -12.54 -6.44
CA PHE A 202 0.29 -12.23 -5.03
C PHE A 202 -0.11 -13.46 -4.22
N ARG A 203 -0.18 -14.64 -4.83
CA ARG A 203 -0.56 -15.90 -4.17
C ARG A 203 0.60 -16.86 -4.02
N ASP A 204 1.49 -16.88 -5.00
CA ASP A 204 2.57 -17.85 -5.11
C ASP A 204 3.91 -17.18 -4.73
N ASP A 205 4.91 -17.98 -4.34
CA ASP A 205 6.25 -17.51 -3.96
C ASP A 205 6.24 -16.37 -2.92
N LEU A 206 5.44 -16.54 -1.87
CA LEU A 206 5.32 -15.56 -0.80
C LEU A 206 6.52 -15.64 0.15
N VAL A 207 6.97 -14.48 0.60
CA VAL A 207 7.91 -14.35 1.71
C VAL A 207 7.12 -13.88 2.93
N GLU A 208 6.83 -14.76 3.88
CA GLU A 208 6.10 -14.38 5.10
C GLU A 208 7.02 -13.78 6.16
N ASN A 209 8.30 -14.18 6.15
CA ASN A 209 9.24 -13.87 7.21
C ASN A 209 10.62 -13.46 6.68
N LEU A 210 11.23 -12.49 7.36
CA LEU A 210 12.67 -12.24 7.34
C LEU A 210 13.25 -12.53 8.72
N THR A 211 14.34 -13.28 8.80
CA THR A 211 15.02 -13.59 10.07
C THR A 211 16.39 -12.91 10.12
N ALA A 212 16.99 -12.82 11.31
CA ALA A 212 18.35 -12.31 11.48
C ALA A 212 19.36 -13.08 10.60
N ASP A 213 19.29 -14.41 10.61
CA ASP A 213 20.15 -15.30 9.81
C ASP A 213 20.02 -15.05 8.30
N MET A 214 18.81 -14.71 7.82
CA MET A 214 18.58 -14.40 6.40
C MET A 214 19.28 -13.12 5.94
N VAL A 215 19.64 -12.23 6.87
CA VAL A 215 20.24 -10.92 6.58
C VAL A 215 21.63 -10.74 7.16
N GLU A 216 22.14 -11.71 7.93
CA GLU A 216 23.48 -11.68 8.52
C GLU A 216 24.55 -11.83 7.42
N GLY A 217 25.58 -10.98 7.45
CA GLY A 217 26.65 -10.99 6.43
C GLY A 217 26.21 -10.59 5.00
N VAL A 218 24.91 -10.43 4.74
CA VAL A 218 24.37 -10.09 3.42
C VAL A 218 24.69 -8.65 3.04
N THR A 219 25.23 -8.43 1.85
CA THR A 219 25.44 -7.07 1.31
C THR A 219 24.14 -6.51 0.72
N ASN A 220 24.04 -5.19 0.58
CA ASN A 220 22.89 -4.58 -0.11
C ASN A 220 22.71 -5.11 -1.55
N ARG A 221 23.81 -5.45 -2.24
CA ARG A 221 23.77 -6.03 -3.59
C ARG A 221 23.11 -7.40 -3.57
N GLN A 222 23.59 -8.32 -2.72
CA GLN A 222 23.02 -9.67 -2.57
C GLN A 222 21.55 -9.62 -2.13
N PHE A 223 21.20 -8.70 -1.23
CA PHE A 223 19.82 -8.52 -0.80
C PHE A 223 18.92 -8.08 -1.96
N LYS A 224 19.39 -7.14 -2.80
CA LYS A 224 18.67 -6.72 -4.01
C LYS A 224 18.59 -7.81 -5.07
N GLU A 225 19.63 -8.62 -5.23
CA GLU A 225 19.60 -9.79 -6.13
C GLU A 225 18.55 -10.81 -5.70
N ARG A 226 18.34 -10.99 -4.37
CA ARG A 226 17.39 -11.97 -3.83
C ARG A 226 15.96 -11.45 -3.70
N TYR A 227 15.78 -10.19 -3.30
CA TYR A 227 14.48 -9.63 -2.93
C TYR A 227 14.15 -8.32 -3.64
N GLY A 228 14.92 -7.92 -4.66
CA GLY A 228 14.74 -6.65 -5.36
C GLY A 228 13.41 -6.51 -6.09
N ASP A 229 12.67 -7.61 -6.25
CA ASP A 229 11.32 -7.67 -6.79
C ASP A 229 10.24 -7.62 -5.68
N ARG A 230 10.60 -7.35 -4.42
CA ARG A 230 9.67 -7.25 -3.29
C ARG A 230 9.51 -5.83 -2.81
N ALA A 231 8.28 -5.47 -2.44
CA ALA A 231 7.94 -4.14 -1.96
C ALA A 231 8.62 -3.76 -0.64
N PHE A 232 9.21 -4.71 0.11
CA PHE A 232 10.00 -4.39 1.31
C PHE A 232 11.46 -4.04 1.02
N ALA A 233 11.95 -4.22 -0.22
CA ALA A 233 13.36 -4.07 -0.52
C ALA A 233 13.79 -2.62 -0.87
N TRP A 234 12.85 -1.75 -1.22
CA TRP A 234 13.15 -0.41 -1.76
C TRP A 234 13.90 0.52 -0.78
N ARG A 235 13.77 0.32 0.52
CA ARG A 235 14.48 1.12 1.55
C ARG A 235 15.88 0.60 1.86
N GLY A 236 16.23 -0.59 1.38
CA GLY A 236 17.51 -1.26 1.63
C GLY A 236 17.57 -2.01 2.96
N LEU A 237 18.66 -2.76 3.14
CA LEU A 237 18.80 -3.77 4.19
C LEU A 237 18.92 -3.20 5.61
N ALA A 238 19.43 -1.98 5.75
CA ALA A 238 19.69 -1.36 7.05
C ALA A 238 18.43 -1.23 7.92
N VAL A 239 17.30 -0.86 7.29
CA VAL A 239 16.02 -0.70 7.98
C VAL A 239 15.52 -2.05 8.52
N ILE A 240 15.61 -3.10 7.70
CA ILE A 240 15.20 -4.46 8.07
C ILE A 240 16.06 -4.98 9.22
N ARG A 241 17.40 -4.84 9.13
CA ARG A 241 18.32 -5.24 10.20
C ARG A 241 18.03 -4.55 11.52
N ARG A 242 17.79 -3.24 11.49
CA ARG A 242 17.39 -2.47 12.68
C ARG A 242 16.12 -3.08 13.29
N ASN A 243 15.09 -3.31 12.49
CA ASN A 243 13.82 -3.83 12.99
C ASN A 243 13.98 -5.23 13.60
N LEU A 244 14.78 -6.12 12.98
CA LEU A 244 15.05 -7.46 13.50
C LEU A 244 15.89 -7.44 14.78
N ALA A 245 16.87 -6.54 14.88
CA ALA A 245 17.70 -6.39 16.08
C ALA A 245 16.86 -5.96 17.30
N LEU A 246 15.92 -5.01 17.10
CA LEU A 246 15.00 -4.57 18.15
C LEU A 246 14.11 -5.68 18.72
N GLN A 247 13.88 -6.75 17.95
CA GLN A 247 13.09 -7.91 18.37
C GLN A 247 13.90 -8.89 19.22
N THR A 248 15.21 -8.97 18.99
CA THR A 248 16.10 -9.95 19.65
C THR A 248 16.51 -9.49 21.05
N SER A 249 16.59 -8.18 21.29
CA SER A 249 16.98 -7.58 22.59
C SER A 249 16.01 -7.82 23.76
N LYS A 250 14.97 -8.65 23.58
CA LYS A 250 13.98 -9.02 24.61
C LYS A 250 13.93 -10.51 24.96
N ASN A 251 14.79 -11.33 24.35
CA ASN A 251 14.97 -12.73 24.74
C ASN A 251 16.11 -12.91 25.73
#